data_AF-A0A2B4SMK1-F1
#
_entry.id   AF-A0A2B4SMK1-F1
#
_cell.length_a   1.000
_cell.length_b   1.000
_cell.length_c   1.000
_cell.angle_alpha   90.00
_cell.angle_beta   90.00
_cell.angle_gamma   90.00
#
_symmetry.space_group_name_H-M   'P 1'
#
loop_
_entity.id
_entity.type
_entity.pdbx_description
1 polymer ?
#
loop_
_entity_poly.entity_id
_entity_poly.type
_entity_poly.pdbx_seq_one_letter_code
_entity_poly.pdbx_strand_id
1 'polypeptide(L)'
;MDHGLKRFVFLVSFAAPIACWDYVGFRFDDTQMTNARNHYGLMKNCIQQAFNECKSSTDRETTLDEKKRIVIASEQYYCSYGGINPFNGKIVQGCPKKAQKKMRKCSSKFHKHFKGDSGSTSLCRKYDKVKKCIIRVAENLCKKTIQVKNLMEIFKNPFNPYCSVGSDVKKPDIRSSFSSRFGSCTRREYLNRSRDCLANFIRTLKKYPKKPCGLVFRKRLHNCAKNVALHCHKNDTSYNKKRIETGFKKMRSFNQRRYCDGFQFQFPYPAVKSGQCTDSYFEHRKKCSYQFVEAYIKKKTEKSLCGQYAEAKRCAKNVTLEHCNVTPKLEDDIDFIYDEFNPFCAKRKDPLPKPQWRRVKKPRRSLPPDVERKISTSGGKSISSKVSTLVAIPCFLVLTIIS
;
A
#
# COMPACT_ATOMS: atom_id res chain seq x y z
N MET A 1 -13.86 21.04 31.53
CA MET A 1 -12.74 21.50 30.67
C MET A 1 -11.78 20.37 30.28
N ASP A 2 -12.28 19.21 29.82
CA ASP A 2 -11.45 17.98 29.66
C ASP A 2 -11.63 17.26 28.29
N HIS A 3 -12.24 17.94 27.31
CA HIS A 3 -12.47 17.39 25.97
C HIS A 3 -11.36 17.75 24.96
N GLY A 4 -10.56 18.79 25.20
CA GLY A 4 -9.42 19.18 24.35
C GLY A 4 -8.23 18.22 24.46
N LEU A 5 -7.96 17.72 25.67
CA LEU A 5 -6.80 16.87 25.96
C LEU A 5 -6.88 15.49 25.28
N LYS A 6 -8.10 14.93 25.14
CA LYS A 6 -8.34 13.64 24.46
C LYS A 6 -8.15 13.72 22.94
N ARG A 7 -8.44 14.86 22.31
CA ARG A 7 -8.24 15.08 20.85
C ARG A 7 -6.78 15.28 20.47
N PHE A 8 -5.98 15.87 21.36
CA PHE A 8 -4.57 16.16 21.09
C PHE A 8 -3.64 14.95 21.30
N VAL A 9 -3.94 14.09 22.28
CA VAL A 9 -3.29 12.76 22.45
C VAL A 9 -3.45 11.87 21.20
N PHE A 10 -4.52 12.09 20.43
CA PHE A 10 -4.85 11.35 19.21
C PHE A 10 -4.14 11.80 17.93
N LEU A 11 -3.48 12.97 17.91
CA LEU A 11 -2.85 13.49 16.68
C LEU A 11 -1.34 13.22 16.62
N VAL A 12 -0.61 13.39 17.73
CA VAL A 12 0.86 13.30 17.75
C VAL A 12 1.36 11.84 17.72
N SER A 13 0.69 10.91 18.41
CA SER A 13 1.06 9.49 18.40
C SER A 13 0.69 8.76 17.09
N PHE A 14 -0.11 9.38 16.22
CA PHE A 14 -0.77 8.70 15.10
C PHE A 14 -0.53 9.36 13.72
N ALA A 15 -0.39 10.68 13.63
CA ALA A 15 -0.19 11.37 12.35
C ALA A 15 1.29 11.44 11.94
N ALA A 16 2.20 11.67 12.90
CA ALA A 16 3.63 11.76 12.62
C ALA A 16 4.23 10.43 12.11
N PRO A 17 3.92 9.25 12.69
CA PRO A 17 4.44 7.98 12.16
C PRO A 17 3.92 7.66 10.77
N ILE A 18 2.66 7.96 10.45
CA ILE A 18 2.06 7.70 9.12
C ILE A 18 2.63 8.67 8.07
N ALA A 19 2.69 9.97 8.38
CA ALA A 19 3.30 10.96 7.50
C ALA A 19 4.78 10.69 7.25
N CYS A 20 5.51 10.26 8.28
CA CYS A 20 6.90 9.83 8.14
C CYS A 20 7.05 8.50 7.42
N TRP A 21 6.09 7.59 7.52
CA TRP A 21 6.14 6.36 6.74
C TRP A 21 5.99 6.62 5.25
N ASP A 22 5.03 7.48 4.90
CA ASP A 22 4.76 7.92 3.54
C ASP A 22 5.92 8.75 2.96
N TYR A 23 6.75 9.33 3.83
CA TYR A 23 7.94 10.10 3.47
C TYR A 23 9.21 9.24 3.35
N VAL A 24 9.37 8.23 4.22
CA VAL A 24 10.62 7.44 4.36
C VAL A 24 10.58 6.11 3.60
N GLY A 25 9.41 5.59 3.19
CA GLY A 25 9.33 4.41 2.32
C GLY A 25 9.99 3.15 2.92
N PHE A 26 9.72 2.87 4.19
CA PHE A 26 10.34 1.75 4.94
C PHE A 26 9.96 0.38 4.34
N ARG A 27 10.92 -0.31 3.73
CA ARG A 27 10.94 -1.77 3.56
C ARG A 27 12.27 -2.28 4.08
N PHE A 28 12.23 -3.35 4.88
CA PHE A 28 13.42 -4.12 5.22
C PHE A 28 13.66 -5.10 4.07
N ASP A 29 14.62 -4.84 3.18
CA ASP A 29 15.14 -5.84 2.23
C ASP A 29 16.52 -6.32 2.70
N ASP A 30 16.93 -7.50 2.23
CA ASP A 30 18.00 -8.42 2.71
C ASP A 30 19.43 -7.85 2.94
N THR A 31 19.67 -6.56 2.79
CA THR A 31 20.96 -5.95 3.15
C THR A 31 20.96 -5.57 4.63
N GLN A 32 21.84 -6.27 5.37
CA GLN A 32 22.01 -6.30 6.83
C GLN A 32 21.96 -4.94 7.57
N MET A 33 21.90 -5.03 8.91
CA MET A 33 21.77 -3.99 9.96
C MET A 33 22.22 -2.55 9.65
N THR A 34 23.21 -2.31 8.79
CA THR A 34 23.61 -1.00 8.28
C THR A 34 22.45 -0.21 7.65
N ASN A 35 21.54 -0.88 6.93
CA ASN A 35 20.35 -0.23 6.39
C ASN A 35 19.32 0.13 7.46
N ALA A 36 19.14 -0.73 8.47
CA ALA A 36 18.18 -0.47 9.54
C ALA A 36 18.54 0.77 10.36
N ARG A 37 19.83 0.98 10.67
CA ARG A 37 20.33 2.19 11.35
C ARG A 37 20.11 3.46 10.52
N ASN A 38 20.40 3.42 9.22
CA ASN A 38 20.17 4.56 8.33
C ASN A 38 18.68 4.91 8.22
N HIS A 39 17.82 3.90 8.06
CA HIS A 39 16.37 4.09 8.05
C HIS A 39 15.84 4.61 9.38
N TYR A 40 16.38 4.13 10.51
CA TYR A 40 16.06 4.67 11.82
C TYR A 40 16.45 6.15 11.93
N GLY A 41 17.62 6.55 11.42
CA GLY A 41 18.05 7.95 11.36
C GLY A 41 17.07 8.83 10.58
N LEU A 42 16.65 8.40 9.38
CA LEU A 42 15.66 9.11 8.55
C LEU A 42 14.29 9.23 9.25
N MET A 43 13.82 8.12 9.83
CA MET A 43 12.56 8.10 10.58
C MET A 43 12.64 9.01 11.82
N LYS A 44 13.74 8.95 12.58
CA LYS A 44 13.98 9.81 13.75
C LYS A 44 13.96 11.29 13.36
N ASN A 45 14.64 11.65 12.27
CA ASN A 45 14.64 13.02 11.75
C ASN A 45 13.24 13.48 11.33
N CYS A 46 12.50 12.61 10.63
CA CYS A 46 11.13 12.93 10.24
C CYS A 46 10.19 13.10 11.44
N ILE A 47 10.26 12.19 12.43
CA ILE A 47 9.47 12.31 13.67
C ILE A 47 9.82 13.61 14.38
N GLN A 48 11.10 13.96 14.45
CA GLN A 48 11.56 15.20 15.07
C GLN A 48 11.04 16.43 14.31
N GLN A 49 11.05 16.41 12.99
CA GLN A 49 10.51 17.48 12.16
C GLN A 49 8.99 17.64 12.36
N ALA A 50 8.22 16.55 12.24
CA ALA A 50 6.78 16.56 12.47
C ALA A 50 6.44 17.04 13.89
N PHE A 51 7.27 16.71 14.86
CA PHE A 51 7.13 17.19 16.22
C PHE A 51 7.39 18.69 16.35
N ASN A 52 8.45 19.19 15.72
CA ASN A 52 8.78 20.63 15.73
C ASN A 52 7.64 21.44 15.07
N GLU A 53 7.06 20.92 13.99
CA GLU A 53 5.87 21.49 13.35
C GLU A 53 4.61 21.45 14.24
N CYS A 54 4.52 20.50 15.17
CA CYS A 54 3.42 20.46 16.15
C CYS A 54 3.67 21.40 17.34
N LYS A 55 4.94 21.63 17.73
CA LYS A 55 5.33 22.47 18.88
C LYS A 55 4.95 23.94 18.69
N SER A 56 4.79 24.40 17.44
CA SER A 56 4.30 25.76 17.14
C SER A 56 2.79 25.95 17.37
N SER A 57 2.06 24.93 17.84
CA SER A 57 0.68 25.06 18.32
C SER A 57 0.66 25.15 19.85
N THR A 58 0.02 26.19 20.38
CA THR A 58 0.20 26.79 21.72
C THR A 58 -0.24 25.93 22.93
N ASP A 59 -0.41 24.62 22.81
CA ASP A 59 -0.97 23.77 23.88
C ASP A 59 0.01 22.70 24.42
N ARG A 60 0.47 22.94 25.66
CA ARG A 60 1.05 22.02 26.67
C ARG A 60 2.37 21.31 26.34
N GLU A 61 3.46 21.94 26.79
CA GLU A 61 4.85 21.50 26.65
C GLU A 61 5.19 20.19 27.41
N THR A 62 4.64 19.99 28.62
CA THR A 62 4.98 18.84 29.49
C THR A 62 4.43 17.49 29.01
N THR A 63 3.27 17.46 28.36
CA THR A 63 2.69 16.20 27.83
C THR A 63 3.39 15.75 26.54
N LEU A 64 4.19 16.62 25.93
CA LEU A 64 4.78 16.43 24.62
C LEU A 64 6.14 15.71 24.72
N ASP A 65 6.92 15.97 25.78
CA ASP A 65 8.21 15.31 26.02
C ASP A 65 8.08 13.87 26.54
N GLU A 66 7.07 13.56 27.37
CA GLU A 66 6.72 12.17 27.70
C GLU A 66 6.31 11.39 26.45
N LYS A 67 5.59 12.03 25.52
CA LYS A 67 5.19 11.44 24.24
C LYS A 67 6.37 11.28 23.28
N LYS A 68 7.33 12.21 23.24
CA LYS A 68 8.62 12.01 22.54
C LYS A 68 9.33 10.75 22.99
N ARG A 69 9.39 10.52 24.30
CA ARG A 69 10.03 9.31 24.87
C ARG A 69 9.28 8.02 24.55
N ILE A 70 7.99 8.10 24.23
CA ILE A 70 7.16 6.95 23.79
C ILE A 70 7.29 6.73 22.27
N VAL A 71 7.34 7.81 21.48
CA VAL A 71 7.32 7.79 20.01
C VAL A 71 8.73 7.55 19.42
N ILE A 72 9.77 8.15 20.00
CA ILE A 72 11.17 7.83 19.68
C ILE A 72 11.55 6.57 20.45
N ALA A 73 10.97 5.44 20.05
CA ALA A 73 11.48 4.17 20.50
C ALA A 73 12.96 4.04 20.07
N SER A 74 13.76 3.31 20.85
CA SER A 74 15.20 3.20 20.60
C SER A 74 15.47 2.59 19.22
N GLU A 75 16.66 2.82 18.66
CA GLU A 75 17.13 2.11 17.46
C GLU A 75 16.92 0.60 17.62
N GLN A 76 17.23 0.07 18.80
CA GLN A 76 17.01 -1.33 19.16
C GLN A 76 15.53 -1.75 19.06
N TYR A 77 14.58 -0.89 19.40
CA TYR A 77 13.14 -1.17 19.24
C TYR A 77 12.77 -1.48 17.79
N TYR A 78 13.28 -0.69 16.85
CA TYR A 78 12.96 -0.86 15.44
C TYR A 78 13.84 -1.94 14.80
N CYS A 79 15.15 -1.84 14.98
CA CYS A 79 16.13 -2.69 14.32
C CYS A 79 16.18 -4.11 14.89
N SER A 80 15.95 -4.29 16.20
CA SER A 80 16.06 -5.60 16.85
C SER A 80 14.72 -6.25 17.17
N TYR A 81 13.68 -5.45 17.37
CA TYR A 81 12.35 -5.94 17.76
C TYR A 81 11.27 -5.71 16.71
N GLY A 82 11.62 -5.15 15.55
CA GLY A 82 10.69 -4.96 14.45
C GLY A 82 9.49 -4.08 14.83
N GLY A 83 9.72 -3.05 15.64
CA GLY A 83 8.67 -2.12 16.02
C GLY A 83 7.58 -2.72 16.91
N ILE A 84 7.79 -3.92 17.49
CA ILE A 84 6.84 -4.57 18.40
C ILE A 84 7.54 -5.17 19.62
N ASN A 85 7.59 -4.38 20.69
CA ASN A 85 8.01 -4.84 22.01
C ASN A 85 7.17 -4.12 23.08
N PRO A 86 6.21 -4.80 23.73
CA PRO A 86 5.20 -4.12 24.53
C PRO A 86 5.75 -3.29 25.70
N PHE A 87 7.01 -3.50 26.09
CA PHE A 87 7.52 -2.91 27.34
C PHE A 87 8.89 -2.27 27.24
N ASN A 88 9.76 -2.65 26.28
CA ASN A 88 11.14 -2.16 26.22
C ASN A 88 11.84 -2.11 27.61
N GLY A 89 11.60 -3.13 28.45
CA GLY A 89 12.10 -3.21 29.82
C GLY A 89 11.25 -2.52 30.91
N LYS A 90 10.29 -1.66 30.57
CA LYS A 90 9.44 -0.93 31.51
C LYS A 90 8.35 -1.81 32.15
N ILE A 91 8.06 -1.55 33.43
CA ILE A 91 6.95 -2.18 34.15
C ILE A 91 5.68 -1.40 33.84
N VAL A 92 4.62 -2.07 33.36
CA VAL A 92 3.31 -1.44 33.17
C VAL A 92 2.51 -1.55 34.46
N GLN A 93 2.15 -0.40 35.04
CA GLN A 93 1.38 -0.38 36.29
C GLN A 93 -0.01 -0.99 36.05
N GLY A 94 -0.41 -1.86 36.98
CA GLY A 94 -1.64 -2.65 36.85
C GLY A 94 -1.45 -3.99 36.15
N CYS A 95 -0.27 -4.32 35.60
CA CYS A 95 0.03 -5.65 35.07
C CYS A 95 1.00 -6.42 35.98
N PRO A 96 0.63 -7.59 36.54
CA PRO A 96 1.53 -8.41 37.34
C PRO A 96 2.71 -8.94 36.50
N LYS A 97 3.85 -9.25 37.13
CA LYS A 97 5.07 -9.77 36.47
C LYS A 97 4.76 -10.97 35.54
N LYS A 98 3.85 -11.85 35.94
CA LYS A 98 3.38 -13.01 35.14
C LYS A 98 2.71 -12.58 33.83
N ALA A 99 1.87 -11.54 33.85
CA ALA A 99 1.24 -10.99 32.64
C ALA A 99 2.28 -10.38 31.70
N GLN A 100 3.22 -9.62 32.24
CA GLN A 100 4.30 -9.01 31.45
C GLN A 100 5.19 -10.08 30.79
N LYS A 101 5.54 -11.15 31.51
CA LYS A 101 6.28 -12.30 30.95
C LYS A 101 5.50 -12.96 29.81
N LYS A 102 4.18 -13.14 29.95
CA LYS A 102 3.33 -13.71 28.89
C LYS A 102 3.24 -12.80 27.66
N MET A 103 3.09 -11.49 27.83
CA MET A 103 3.09 -10.54 26.71
C MET A 103 4.43 -10.51 25.97
N ARG A 104 5.57 -10.58 26.67
CA ARG A 104 6.90 -10.75 26.01
C ARG A 104 6.99 -12.04 25.22
N LYS A 105 6.41 -13.14 25.74
CA LYS A 105 6.35 -14.41 24.99
C LYS A 105 5.53 -14.31 23.71
N CYS A 106 4.50 -13.45 23.64
CA CYS A 106 3.70 -13.26 22.43
C CYS A 106 4.55 -12.87 21.22
N SER A 107 5.56 -12.02 21.40
CA SER A 107 6.42 -11.52 20.31
C SER A 107 7.59 -12.43 19.95
N SER A 108 7.92 -13.42 20.78
CA SER A 108 9.13 -14.26 20.62
C SER A 108 9.24 -14.92 19.23
N LYS A 109 8.15 -15.54 18.75
CA LYS A 109 8.09 -16.16 17.42
C LYS A 109 8.23 -15.14 16.28
N PHE A 110 7.67 -13.95 16.46
CA PHE A 110 7.81 -12.86 15.50
C PHE A 110 9.27 -12.38 15.45
N HIS A 111 9.89 -12.11 16.61
CA HIS A 111 11.28 -11.65 16.68
C HIS A 111 12.26 -12.66 16.09
N LYS A 112 12.07 -13.96 16.35
CA LYS A 112 12.89 -15.01 15.71
C LYS A 112 12.80 -14.96 14.19
N HIS A 113 11.58 -14.80 13.66
CA HIS A 113 11.35 -14.72 12.21
C HIS A 113 11.93 -13.43 11.63
N PHE A 114 11.64 -12.28 12.24
CA PHE A 114 12.10 -10.97 11.81
C PHE A 114 13.64 -10.87 11.77
N LYS A 115 14.34 -11.48 12.73
CA LYS A 115 15.81 -11.53 12.73
C LYS A 115 16.39 -12.40 11.62
N GLY A 116 15.69 -13.47 11.23
CA GLY A 116 16.13 -14.37 10.16
C GLY A 116 15.79 -13.83 8.76
N ASP A 117 14.63 -13.20 8.63
CA ASP A 117 14.12 -12.65 7.38
C ASP A 117 13.18 -11.48 7.70
N SER A 118 13.76 -10.28 7.67
CA SER A 118 13.05 -9.02 7.96
C SER A 118 12.19 -8.51 6.80
N GLY A 119 12.40 -9.06 5.58
CA GLY A 119 11.64 -8.73 4.37
C GLY A 119 10.45 -9.64 4.10
N SER A 120 10.32 -10.76 4.83
CA SER A 120 9.26 -11.74 4.56
C SER A 120 7.86 -11.12 4.65
N THR A 121 7.07 -11.36 3.61
CA THR A 121 5.64 -10.99 3.53
C THR A 121 4.81 -11.61 4.67
N SER A 122 5.27 -12.73 5.24
CA SER A 122 4.60 -13.40 6.37
C SER A 122 4.62 -12.58 7.66
N LEU A 123 5.51 -11.59 7.77
CA LEU A 123 5.62 -10.71 8.94
C LEU A 123 4.33 -9.93 9.21
N CYS A 124 3.58 -9.54 8.16
CA CYS A 124 2.25 -8.91 8.28
C CYS A 124 1.33 -9.73 9.19
N ARG A 125 1.16 -11.02 8.88
CA ARG A 125 0.28 -11.93 9.63
C ARG A 125 0.84 -12.25 11.01
N LYS A 126 2.17 -12.36 11.15
CA LYS A 126 2.81 -12.63 12.45
C LYS A 126 2.65 -11.44 13.39
N TYR A 127 2.83 -10.22 12.90
CA TYR A 127 2.66 -8.99 13.66
C TYR A 127 1.23 -8.86 14.22
N ASP A 128 0.20 -9.04 13.38
CA ASP A 128 -1.21 -9.07 13.80
C ASP A 128 -1.47 -10.10 14.92
N LYS A 129 -0.90 -11.31 14.80
CA LYS A 129 -0.99 -12.35 15.84
C LYS A 129 -0.38 -11.90 17.17
N VAL A 130 0.76 -11.19 17.14
CA VAL A 130 1.41 -10.65 18.35
C VAL A 130 0.48 -9.64 19.02
N LYS A 131 -0.09 -8.69 18.27
CA LYS A 131 -1.03 -7.69 18.81
C LYS A 131 -2.22 -8.35 19.49
N LYS A 132 -2.87 -9.29 18.81
CA LYS A 132 -4.01 -10.07 19.35
C LYS A 132 -3.66 -10.88 20.58
N CYS A 133 -2.44 -11.41 20.66
CA CYS A 133 -1.95 -12.13 21.84
C CYS A 133 -1.75 -11.17 23.02
N ILE A 134 -1.11 -10.01 22.79
CA ILE A 134 -0.86 -9.00 23.82
C ILE A 134 -2.18 -8.46 24.39
N ILE A 135 -3.15 -8.11 23.53
CA ILE A 135 -4.49 -7.66 23.93
C ILE A 135 -5.15 -8.69 24.85
N ARG A 136 -5.19 -9.97 24.44
CA ARG A 136 -5.80 -11.04 25.24
C ARG A 136 -5.12 -11.22 26.60
N VAL A 137 -3.79 -11.14 26.65
CA VAL A 137 -3.06 -11.23 27.93
C VAL A 137 -3.37 -10.02 28.82
N ALA A 138 -3.50 -8.82 28.25
CA ALA A 138 -3.80 -7.60 29.00
C ALA A 138 -5.21 -7.62 29.57
N GLU A 139 -6.19 -8.03 28.75
CA GLU A 139 -7.60 -8.15 29.14
C GLU A 139 -7.79 -9.15 30.28
N ASN A 140 -7.08 -10.27 30.23
CA ASN A 140 -7.28 -11.36 31.20
C ASN A 140 -6.47 -11.21 32.48
N LEU A 141 -5.28 -10.59 32.44
CA LEU A 141 -4.33 -10.67 33.55
C LEU A 141 -3.94 -9.30 34.14
N CYS A 142 -4.38 -8.18 33.56
CA CYS A 142 -4.06 -6.84 34.09
C CYS A 142 -5.29 -6.14 34.66
N LYS A 143 -5.07 -5.29 35.67
CA LYS A 143 -6.08 -4.36 36.20
C LYS A 143 -6.39 -3.30 35.14
N LYS A 144 -7.65 -2.86 35.06
CA LYS A 144 -8.14 -1.85 34.08
C LYS A 144 -7.70 -0.42 34.43
N THR A 145 -6.39 -0.19 34.56
CA THR A 145 -5.81 1.14 34.77
C THR A 145 -5.81 1.96 33.48
N ILE A 146 -5.62 3.28 33.58
CA ILE A 146 -5.47 4.16 32.40
C ILE A 146 -4.28 3.71 31.53
N GLN A 147 -3.16 3.31 32.14
CA GLN A 147 -1.99 2.81 31.41
C GLN A 147 -2.28 1.54 30.61
N VAL A 148 -3.03 0.60 31.19
CA VAL A 148 -3.42 -0.65 30.50
C VAL A 148 -4.41 -0.35 29.36
N LYS A 149 -5.35 0.60 29.56
CA LYS A 149 -6.26 1.04 28.48
C LYS A 149 -5.47 1.66 27.32
N ASN A 150 -4.55 2.57 27.59
CA ASN A 150 -3.69 3.19 26.57
C ASN A 150 -2.85 2.16 25.82
N LEU A 151 -2.27 1.19 26.55
CA LEU A 151 -1.55 0.05 25.94
C LEU A 151 -2.46 -0.73 24.99
N MET A 152 -3.67 -1.07 25.43
CA MET A 152 -4.62 -1.80 24.59
C MET A 152 -5.04 -1.00 23.37
N GLU A 153 -5.22 0.32 23.46
CA GLU A 153 -5.53 1.17 22.31
C GLU A 153 -4.41 1.16 21.26
N ILE A 154 -3.14 1.21 21.68
CA ILE A 154 -1.98 1.08 20.78
C ILE A 154 -2.05 -0.24 20.00
N PHE A 155 -2.34 -1.35 20.69
CA PHE A 155 -2.39 -2.66 20.06
C PHE A 155 -3.70 -2.94 19.28
N LYS A 156 -4.81 -2.26 19.61
CA LYS A 156 -6.09 -2.35 18.88
C LYS A 156 -6.09 -1.51 17.61
N ASN A 157 -5.21 -0.52 17.53
CA ASN A 157 -5.02 0.26 16.31
C ASN A 157 -4.72 -0.68 15.13
N PRO A 158 -5.33 -0.53 13.95
CA PRO A 158 -5.11 -1.46 12.86
C PRO A 158 -3.72 -1.35 12.23
N PHE A 159 -2.92 -0.33 12.53
CA PHE A 159 -1.61 -0.11 11.92
C PHE A 159 -0.65 -1.31 12.02
N ASN A 160 -0.04 -1.68 10.90
CA ASN A 160 0.89 -2.80 10.79
C ASN A 160 1.99 -2.51 9.74
N PRO A 161 3.26 -2.36 10.18
CA PRO A 161 4.40 -2.08 9.29
C PRO A 161 4.61 -3.03 8.14
N TYR A 162 4.27 -4.28 8.39
CA TYR A 162 4.70 -5.38 7.57
C TYR A 162 3.65 -5.73 6.52
N CYS A 163 2.47 -5.13 6.62
CA CYS A 163 1.41 -5.27 5.64
C CYS A 163 1.56 -4.21 4.55
N SER A 164 1.29 -4.57 3.30
CA SER A 164 1.35 -3.67 2.14
C SER A 164 0.44 -2.44 2.24
N VAL A 165 -0.56 -2.46 3.13
CA VAL A 165 -1.49 -1.35 3.38
C VAL A 165 -1.19 -0.58 4.67
N GLY A 166 -0.08 -0.89 5.35
CA GLY A 166 0.23 -0.32 6.65
C GLY A 166 -0.80 -0.67 7.72
N SER A 167 -1.62 -1.71 7.50
CA SER A 167 -2.78 -2.06 8.32
C SER A 167 -2.97 -3.58 8.39
N ASP A 168 -3.40 -4.08 9.55
CA ASP A 168 -3.73 -5.48 9.79
C ASP A 168 -4.78 -5.92 8.79
N VAL A 169 -4.62 -7.15 8.30
CA VAL A 169 -5.60 -7.78 7.43
C VAL A 169 -6.87 -8.01 8.25
N LYS A 170 -7.84 -7.09 8.18
CA LYS A 170 -9.20 -7.34 8.66
C LYS A 170 -9.68 -8.60 7.94
N LYS A 171 -10.31 -9.55 8.67
CA LYS A 171 -11.03 -10.65 8.02
C LYS A 171 -12.02 -9.98 7.06
N PRO A 172 -11.91 -10.20 5.73
CA PRO A 172 -12.80 -9.53 4.80
C PRO A 172 -14.21 -10.05 5.06
N ASP A 173 -15.13 -9.12 5.35
CA ASP A 173 -16.55 -9.42 5.42
C ASP A 173 -16.98 -10.01 4.06
N ILE A 174 -17.74 -11.10 4.09
CA ILE A 174 -17.93 -12.02 2.96
C ILE A 174 -18.81 -11.42 1.84
N ARG A 175 -19.33 -10.20 2.00
CA ARG A 175 -20.18 -9.51 1.00
C ARG A 175 -19.40 -9.09 -0.24
N SER A 176 -20.03 -9.16 -1.42
CA SER A 176 -19.40 -8.73 -2.68
C SER A 176 -18.91 -7.30 -2.55
N SER A 177 -17.64 -7.09 -2.91
CA SER A 177 -17.00 -5.78 -2.85
C SER A 177 -17.81 -4.80 -3.69
N PHE A 178 -18.33 -5.22 -4.84
CA PHE A 178 -18.99 -4.32 -5.79
C PHE A 178 -20.49 -4.17 -5.57
N SER A 179 -21.15 -5.17 -4.96
CA SER A 179 -22.54 -5.02 -4.49
C SER A 179 -22.65 -4.28 -3.15
N SER A 180 -21.53 -4.07 -2.46
CA SER A 180 -21.51 -3.26 -1.24
C SER A 180 -21.95 -1.83 -1.53
N ARG A 181 -22.78 -1.29 -0.64
CA ARG A 181 -23.19 0.12 -0.70
C ARG A 181 -22.01 1.03 -0.42
N PHE A 182 -21.93 2.11 -1.17
CA PHE A 182 -21.04 3.25 -0.99
C PHE A 182 -21.93 4.48 -0.80
N GLY A 183 -22.38 4.68 0.45
CA GLY A 183 -23.47 5.61 0.75
C GLY A 183 -24.78 5.17 0.09
N SER A 184 -25.38 6.05 -0.71
CA SER A 184 -26.57 5.79 -1.53
C SER A 184 -26.26 5.14 -2.88
N CYS A 185 -25.00 5.03 -3.30
CA CYS A 185 -24.60 4.34 -4.52
C CYS A 185 -24.21 2.89 -4.23
N THR A 186 -24.15 2.05 -5.25
CA THR A 186 -23.31 0.84 -5.22
C THR A 186 -21.85 1.21 -5.45
N ARG A 187 -20.91 0.36 -5.01
CA ARG A 187 -19.49 0.57 -5.32
C ARG A 187 -19.23 0.55 -6.84
N ARG A 188 -19.96 -0.27 -7.60
CA ARG A 188 -19.90 -0.31 -9.07
C ARG A 188 -20.30 1.03 -9.70
N GLU A 189 -21.39 1.64 -9.25
CA GLU A 189 -21.82 2.98 -9.71
C GLU A 189 -20.81 4.07 -9.39
N TYR A 190 -20.26 4.08 -8.17
CA TYR A 190 -19.20 5.02 -7.77
C TYR A 190 -17.98 4.91 -8.70
N LEU A 191 -17.56 3.69 -9.01
CA LEU A 191 -16.40 3.44 -9.88
C LEU A 191 -16.70 3.84 -11.33
N ASN A 192 -17.88 3.51 -11.85
CA ASN A 192 -18.30 3.93 -13.19
C ASN A 192 -18.30 5.45 -13.35
N ARG A 193 -18.84 6.19 -12.37
CA ARG A 193 -18.78 7.66 -12.38
C ARG A 193 -17.35 8.19 -12.25
N SER A 194 -16.50 7.51 -11.49
CA SER A 194 -15.08 7.89 -11.34
C SER A 194 -14.25 7.63 -12.60
N ARG A 195 -14.63 6.66 -13.45
CA ARG A 195 -14.00 6.40 -14.75
C ARG A 195 -14.10 7.61 -15.68
N ASP A 196 -15.21 8.35 -15.65
CA ASP A 196 -15.36 9.59 -16.40
C ASP A 196 -14.37 10.67 -15.98
N CYS A 197 -14.13 10.81 -14.67
CA CYS A 197 -13.11 11.71 -14.14
C CYS A 197 -11.72 11.36 -14.67
N LEU A 198 -11.36 10.06 -14.67
CA LEU A 198 -10.09 9.59 -15.19
C LEU A 198 -9.95 9.82 -16.70
N ALA A 199 -10.98 9.51 -17.48
CA ALA A 199 -11.00 9.77 -18.92
C ALA A 199 -10.85 11.27 -19.22
N ASN A 200 -11.50 12.14 -18.45
CA ASN A 200 -11.39 13.59 -18.61
C ASN A 200 -9.98 14.11 -18.29
N PHE A 201 -9.36 13.57 -17.24
CA PHE A 201 -7.98 13.88 -16.88
C PHE A 201 -7.00 13.48 -17.99
N ILE A 202 -7.05 12.23 -18.46
CA ILE A 202 -6.15 11.74 -19.53
C ILE A 202 -6.37 12.53 -20.83
N ARG A 203 -7.62 12.78 -21.23
CA ARG A 203 -7.93 13.59 -22.42
C ARG A 203 -7.37 15.00 -22.31
N THR A 204 -7.47 15.63 -21.14
CA THR A 204 -6.93 16.97 -20.91
C THR A 204 -5.41 17.00 -21.00
N LEU A 205 -4.72 16.00 -20.44
CA LEU A 205 -3.27 15.85 -20.58
C LEU A 205 -2.85 15.68 -22.04
N LYS A 206 -3.59 14.88 -22.81
CA LYS A 206 -3.34 14.68 -24.24
C LYS A 206 -3.56 15.96 -25.06
N LYS A 207 -4.63 16.70 -24.78
CA LYS A 207 -4.97 17.94 -25.47
C LYS A 207 -4.01 19.09 -25.13
N TYR A 208 -3.49 19.14 -23.90
CA TYR A 208 -2.63 20.22 -23.41
C TYR A 208 -1.35 19.68 -22.76
N PRO A 209 -0.42 19.10 -23.53
CA PRO A 209 0.76 18.42 -23.00
C PRO A 209 1.70 19.32 -22.20
N LYS A 210 1.73 20.63 -22.51
CA LYS A 210 2.56 21.61 -21.80
C LYS A 210 1.98 22.03 -20.44
N LYS A 211 0.72 21.68 -20.13
CA LYS A 211 0.12 22.05 -18.83
C LYS A 211 0.72 21.22 -17.70
N PRO A 212 1.06 21.83 -16.55
CA PRO A 212 1.56 21.09 -15.40
C PRO A 212 0.58 19.99 -14.97
N CYS A 213 1.07 18.74 -14.90
CA CYS A 213 0.19 17.61 -14.60
C CYS A 213 -0.55 17.77 -13.27
N GLY A 214 0.11 18.28 -12.23
CA GLY A 214 -0.52 18.50 -10.92
C GLY A 214 -1.73 19.44 -10.96
N LEU A 215 -1.72 20.45 -11.84
CA LEU A 215 -2.86 21.34 -12.05
C LEU A 215 -4.02 20.61 -12.72
N VAL A 216 -3.71 19.82 -13.77
CA VAL A 216 -4.70 19.01 -14.49
C VAL A 216 -5.29 17.94 -13.58
N PHE A 217 -4.46 17.27 -12.77
CA PHE A 217 -4.87 16.27 -11.77
C PHE A 217 -5.87 16.86 -10.78
N ARG A 218 -5.53 18.00 -10.16
CA ARG A 218 -6.38 18.66 -9.17
C ARG A 218 -7.75 19.00 -9.75
N LYS A 219 -7.77 19.65 -10.93
CA LYS A 219 -8.99 20.15 -11.56
C LYS A 219 -9.86 19.06 -12.19
N ARG A 220 -9.24 18.08 -12.87
CA ARG A 220 -9.98 17.11 -13.72
C ARG A 220 -10.19 15.75 -13.08
N LEU A 221 -9.27 15.30 -12.22
CA LEU A 221 -9.38 13.99 -11.55
C LEU A 221 -9.81 14.14 -10.10
N HIS A 222 -9.02 14.85 -9.30
CA HIS A 222 -9.19 14.91 -7.85
C HIS A 222 -10.54 15.51 -7.43
N ASN A 223 -10.85 16.72 -7.91
CA ASN A 223 -12.12 17.38 -7.58
C ASN A 223 -13.32 16.62 -8.13
N CYS A 224 -13.21 16.06 -9.33
CA CYS A 224 -14.26 15.25 -9.93
C CYS A 224 -14.55 14.00 -9.09
N ALA A 225 -13.52 13.21 -8.74
CA ALA A 225 -13.68 12.01 -7.92
C ALA A 225 -14.20 12.33 -6.50
N LYS A 226 -13.77 13.47 -5.92
CA LYS A 226 -14.32 13.97 -4.64
C LYS A 226 -15.82 14.24 -4.76
N ASN A 227 -16.25 14.93 -5.81
CA ASN A 227 -17.66 15.26 -6.02
C ASN A 227 -18.50 14.01 -6.30
N VAL A 228 -17.96 13.02 -7.03
CA VAL A 228 -18.62 11.72 -7.21
C VAL A 228 -18.80 11.02 -5.86
N ALA A 229 -17.79 11.03 -4.99
CA ALA A 229 -17.91 10.46 -3.65
C ALA A 229 -18.95 11.18 -2.79
N LEU A 230 -18.94 12.52 -2.80
CA LEU A 230 -19.92 13.33 -2.07
C LEU A 230 -21.34 13.15 -2.60
N HIS A 231 -21.51 12.98 -3.91
CA HIS A 231 -22.81 12.66 -4.51
C HIS A 231 -23.37 11.34 -3.98
N CYS A 232 -22.54 10.31 -3.90
CA CYS A 232 -22.93 9.03 -3.32
C CYS A 232 -23.19 9.11 -1.81
N HIS A 233 -22.73 10.15 -1.12
CA HIS A 233 -22.99 10.40 0.29
C HIS A 233 -23.84 11.67 0.48
N LYS A 234 -24.71 12.00 -0.49
CA LYS A 234 -25.52 13.23 -0.42
C LYS A 234 -26.48 13.25 0.77
N ASN A 235 -26.97 12.08 1.20
CA ASN A 235 -27.90 11.92 2.32
C ASN A 235 -27.18 11.65 3.66
N ASP A 236 -25.85 11.58 3.67
CA ASP A 236 -25.10 11.36 4.90
C ASP A 236 -25.03 12.64 5.75
N THR A 237 -24.69 12.44 7.02
CA THR A 237 -24.42 13.52 7.97
C THR A 237 -23.28 14.43 7.49
N SER A 238 -23.32 15.69 7.91
CA SER A 238 -22.24 16.67 7.65
C SER A 238 -20.87 16.16 8.15
N TYR A 239 -20.87 15.41 9.25
CA TYR A 239 -19.68 14.75 9.79
C TYR A 239 -19.06 13.76 8.78
N ASN A 240 -19.85 12.86 8.21
CA ASN A 240 -19.38 11.88 7.22
C ASN A 240 -18.86 12.56 5.95
N LYS A 241 -19.57 13.57 5.45
CA LYS A 241 -19.13 14.37 4.30
C LYS A 241 -17.77 15.02 4.57
N LYS A 242 -17.60 15.67 5.73
CA LYS A 242 -16.32 16.26 6.15
C LYS A 242 -15.21 15.21 6.28
N ARG A 243 -15.53 13.99 6.72
CA ARG A 243 -14.57 12.87 6.75
C ARG A 243 -14.10 12.49 5.35
N ILE A 244 -15.01 12.38 4.38
CA ILE A 244 -14.68 12.12 2.97
C ILE A 244 -13.76 13.22 2.43
N GLU A 245 -14.13 14.48 2.60
CA GLU A 245 -13.31 15.61 2.14
C GLU A 245 -11.91 15.62 2.77
N THR A 246 -11.84 15.35 4.07
CA THR A 246 -10.57 15.24 4.79
C THR A 246 -9.73 14.08 4.24
N GLY A 247 -10.35 12.94 3.93
CA GLY A 247 -9.70 11.80 3.29
C GLY A 247 -9.11 12.16 1.92
N PHE A 248 -9.88 12.83 1.06
CA PHE A 248 -9.37 13.35 -0.21
C PHE A 248 -8.22 14.34 -0.01
N LYS A 249 -8.34 15.28 0.94
CA LYS A 249 -7.28 16.25 1.25
C LYS A 249 -5.98 15.57 1.65
N LYS A 250 -6.05 14.56 2.54
CA LYS A 250 -4.88 13.79 3.00
C LYS A 250 -4.20 13.03 1.85
N MET A 251 -4.98 12.41 0.96
CA MET A 251 -4.44 11.59 -0.12
C MET A 251 -4.05 12.36 -1.38
N ARG A 252 -4.19 13.69 -1.39
CA ARG A 252 -3.98 14.52 -2.57
C ARG A 252 -2.56 14.44 -3.13
N SER A 253 -1.54 14.61 -2.28
CA SER A 253 -0.12 14.60 -2.69
C SER A 253 0.28 13.23 -3.22
N PHE A 254 -0.08 12.17 -2.50
CA PHE A 254 0.16 10.79 -2.89
C PHE A 254 -0.46 10.47 -4.25
N ASN A 255 -1.75 10.77 -4.44
CA ASN A 255 -2.44 10.50 -5.71
C ASN A 255 -1.89 11.36 -6.85
N GLN A 256 -1.50 12.62 -6.58
CA GLN A 256 -0.87 13.45 -7.60
C GLN A 256 0.41 12.79 -8.13
N ARG A 257 1.32 12.36 -7.24
CA ARG A 257 2.55 11.66 -7.63
C ARG A 257 2.26 10.39 -8.41
N ARG A 258 1.26 9.61 -7.96
CA ARG A 258 0.85 8.38 -8.65
C ARG A 258 0.39 8.61 -10.08
N TYR A 259 -0.46 9.60 -10.31
CA TYR A 259 -1.01 9.87 -11.65
C TYR A 259 -0.07 10.72 -12.51
N CYS A 260 0.79 11.56 -11.95
CA CYS A 260 1.67 12.44 -12.73
C CYS A 260 3.05 11.85 -12.99
N ASP A 261 3.60 11.17 -12.00
CA ASP A 261 4.98 10.69 -12.00
C ASP A 261 5.04 9.16 -12.13
N GLY A 262 3.88 8.51 -12.23
CA GLY A 262 3.74 7.05 -12.25
C GLY A 262 4.16 6.37 -10.94
N PHE A 263 4.34 7.15 -9.87
CA PHE A 263 4.78 6.64 -8.56
C PHE A 263 3.81 5.60 -8.04
N GLN A 264 4.28 4.35 -7.90
CA GLN A 264 3.45 3.21 -7.48
C GLN A 264 2.15 3.09 -8.30
N PHE A 265 2.22 3.40 -9.59
CA PHE A 265 1.09 3.17 -10.48
C PHE A 265 0.79 1.66 -10.50
N GLN A 266 -0.44 1.32 -10.10
CA GLN A 266 -0.97 -0.02 -10.20
C GLN A 266 -2.37 0.07 -10.78
N PHE A 267 -2.71 -0.92 -11.59
CA PHE A 267 -4.08 -1.12 -12.03
C PHE A 267 -4.98 -1.37 -10.81
N PRO A 268 -6.26 -0.98 -10.89
CA PRO A 268 -7.26 -1.52 -9.99
C PRO A 268 -7.22 -3.05 -10.05
N TYR A 269 -7.50 -3.69 -8.93
CA TYR A 269 -7.48 -5.14 -8.83
C TYR A 269 -8.62 -5.61 -7.93
N PRO A 270 -9.11 -6.83 -8.15
CA PRO A 270 -10.24 -7.34 -7.39
C PRO A 270 -9.86 -7.51 -5.93
N ALA A 271 -10.87 -7.41 -5.06
CA ALA A 271 -10.69 -7.60 -3.64
C ALA A 271 -10.46 -9.09 -3.34
N VAL A 272 -9.21 -9.53 -3.50
CA VAL A 272 -8.80 -10.92 -3.22
C VAL A 272 -8.66 -11.13 -1.71
N LYS A 273 -9.16 -12.26 -1.20
CA LYS A 273 -9.01 -12.61 0.22
C LYS A 273 -7.61 -13.16 0.51
N SER A 274 -7.16 -13.04 1.76
CA SER A 274 -5.93 -13.72 2.20
C SER A 274 -6.05 -15.23 1.99
N GLY A 275 -5.05 -15.83 1.34
CA GLY A 275 -5.04 -17.24 0.97
C GLY A 275 -5.88 -17.60 -0.27
N GLN A 276 -6.56 -16.63 -0.90
CA GLN A 276 -7.28 -16.87 -2.16
C GLN A 276 -6.34 -16.87 -3.37
N CYS A 277 -5.17 -16.25 -3.25
CA CYS A 277 -4.14 -16.24 -4.28
C CYS A 277 -2.83 -16.77 -3.71
N THR A 278 -1.99 -17.28 -4.62
CA THR A 278 -0.60 -17.66 -4.34
C THR A 278 0.23 -16.44 -3.91
N ASP A 279 1.30 -16.68 -3.15
CA ASP A 279 2.16 -15.61 -2.63
C ASP A 279 2.84 -14.78 -3.74
N SER A 280 3.04 -15.36 -4.93
CA SER A 280 3.63 -14.70 -6.10
C SER A 280 2.67 -13.76 -6.87
N TYR A 281 1.36 -13.83 -6.60
CA TYR A 281 0.33 -13.08 -7.35
C TYR A 281 0.64 -11.59 -7.46
N PHE A 282 0.97 -10.93 -6.34
CA PHE A 282 1.20 -9.49 -6.31
C PHE A 282 2.44 -9.06 -7.10
N GLU A 283 3.49 -9.88 -7.10
CA GLU A 283 4.71 -9.59 -7.85
C GLU A 283 4.51 -9.79 -9.35
N HIS A 284 3.85 -10.86 -9.77
CA HIS A 284 3.52 -11.08 -11.19
C HIS A 284 2.60 -9.98 -11.73
N ARG A 285 1.58 -9.58 -10.95
CA ARG A 285 0.67 -8.51 -11.35
C ARG A 285 1.38 -7.17 -11.51
N LYS A 286 2.35 -6.87 -10.62
CA LYS A 286 3.13 -5.63 -10.70
C LYS A 286 3.92 -5.55 -12.02
N LYS A 287 4.46 -6.68 -12.51
CA LYS A 287 5.19 -6.73 -13.79
C LYS A 287 4.31 -6.34 -14.97
N CYS A 288 3.02 -6.64 -14.94
CA CYS A 288 2.08 -6.30 -16.02
C CYS A 288 2.00 -4.80 -16.34
N SER A 289 2.22 -3.92 -15.35
CA SER A 289 2.12 -2.47 -15.57
C SER A 289 3.42 -1.80 -16.02
N TYR A 290 4.56 -2.50 -15.94
CA TYR A 290 5.87 -1.86 -16.04
C TYR A 290 6.06 -1.09 -17.35
N GLN A 291 5.90 -1.77 -18.49
CA GLN A 291 6.09 -1.19 -19.82
C GLN A 291 5.15 -0.01 -20.08
N PHE A 292 3.88 -0.15 -19.69
CA PHE A 292 2.89 0.92 -19.82
C PHE A 292 3.28 2.16 -18.99
N VAL A 293 3.69 1.96 -17.73
CA VAL A 293 4.05 3.06 -16.82
C VAL A 293 5.28 3.80 -17.33
N GLU A 294 6.29 3.07 -17.80
CA GLU A 294 7.50 3.65 -18.38
C GLU A 294 7.18 4.53 -19.60
N ALA A 295 6.39 4.01 -20.55
CA ALA A 295 5.95 4.79 -21.71
C ALA A 295 5.08 6.00 -21.31
N TYR A 296 4.21 5.84 -20.32
CA TYR A 296 3.34 6.91 -19.83
C TYR A 296 4.14 8.07 -19.21
N ILE A 297 5.13 7.75 -18.36
CA ILE A 297 6.00 8.74 -17.74
C ILE A 297 6.81 9.47 -18.81
N LYS A 298 7.39 8.71 -19.75
CA LYS A 298 8.21 9.26 -20.85
C LYS A 298 7.42 10.22 -21.73
N LYS A 299 6.20 9.85 -22.14
CA LYS A 299 5.38 10.68 -23.04
C LYS A 299 3.89 10.41 -22.88
N LYS A 300 3.23 11.27 -22.11
CA LYS A 300 1.78 11.18 -21.80
C LYS A 300 0.85 11.33 -23.01
N THR A 301 1.35 11.87 -24.13
CA THR A 301 0.62 12.03 -25.40
C THR A 301 0.78 10.85 -26.36
N GLU A 302 1.58 9.85 -26.00
CA GLU A 302 1.94 8.76 -26.91
C GLU A 302 0.70 7.96 -27.35
N LYS A 303 0.58 7.70 -28.65
CA LYS A 303 -0.60 7.03 -29.23
C LYS A 303 -0.64 5.56 -28.81
N SER A 304 0.53 4.94 -28.63
CA SER A 304 0.65 3.54 -28.20
C SER A 304 0.11 3.25 -26.80
N LEU A 305 -0.07 4.28 -25.95
CA LEU A 305 -0.58 4.10 -24.57
C LEU A 305 -1.95 3.42 -24.52
N CYS A 306 -2.80 3.63 -25.53
CA CYS A 306 -4.09 2.94 -25.64
C CYS A 306 -3.90 1.41 -25.71
N GLY A 307 -3.02 0.93 -26.60
CA GLY A 307 -2.73 -0.50 -26.74
C GLY A 307 -1.96 -1.08 -25.55
N GLN A 308 -0.95 -0.35 -25.05
CA GLN A 308 -0.15 -0.81 -23.90
C GLN A 308 -0.98 -0.91 -22.62
N TYR A 309 -1.92 0.02 -22.39
CA TYR A 309 -2.84 -0.07 -21.26
C TYR A 309 -3.77 -1.29 -21.36
N ALA A 310 -4.27 -1.59 -22.56
CA ALA A 310 -5.11 -2.76 -22.82
C ALA A 310 -4.33 -4.08 -22.59
N GLU A 311 -3.09 -4.15 -23.07
CA GLU A 311 -2.20 -5.30 -22.86
C GLU A 311 -1.87 -5.50 -21.37
N ALA A 312 -1.56 -4.42 -20.66
CA ALA A 312 -1.30 -4.46 -19.23
C ALA A 312 -2.52 -4.93 -18.41
N LYS A 313 -3.73 -4.48 -18.77
CA LYS A 313 -4.99 -5.00 -18.19
C LYS A 313 -5.16 -6.50 -18.46
N ARG A 314 -4.94 -6.95 -19.70
CA ARG A 314 -5.05 -8.37 -20.07
C ARG A 314 -4.05 -9.23 -19.31
N CYS A 315 -2.80 -8.77 -19.19
CA CYS A 315 -1.79 -9.42 -18.36
C CYS A 315 -2.26 -9.55 -16.91
N ALA A 316 -2.76 -8.45 -16.31
CA ALA A 316 -3.24 -8.48 -14.92
C ALA A 316 -4.46 -9.40 -14.72
N LYS A 317 -5.38 -9.44 -15.69
CA LYS A 317 -6.50 -10.39 -15.71
C LYS A 317 -5.98 -11.83 -15.70
N ASN A 318 -5.09 -12.17 -16.64
CA ASN A 318 -4.52 -13.52 -16.76
C ASN A 318 -3.78 -13.95 -15.50
N VAL A 319 -2.94 -13.07 -14.94
CA VAL A 319 -2.24 -13.33 -13.67
C VAL A 319 -3.24 -13.58 -12.53
N THR A 320 -4.36 -12.87 -12.51
CA THR A 320 -5.40 -13.11 -11.49
C THR A 320 -6.08 -14.46 -11.67
N LEU A 321 -6.41 -14.84 -12.91
CA LEU A 321 -7.03 -16.13 -13.22
C LEU A 321 -6.08 -17.32 -12.94
N GLU A 322 -4.79 -17.15 -13.18
CA GLU A 322 -3.77 -18.18 -12.99
C GLU A 322 -3.38 -18.36 -11.51
N HIS A 323 -3.22 -17.25 -10.79
CA HIS A 323 -2.66 -17.28 -9.43
C HIS A 323 -3.70 -17.23 -8.31
N CYS A 324 -4.99 -17.15 -8.62
CA CYS A 324 -6.05 -17.07 -7.62
C CYS A 324 -7.12 -18.14 -7.83
N ASN A 325 -7.71 -18.61 -6.73
CA ASN A 325 -8.91 -19.42 -6.74
C ASN A 325 -10.12 -18.53 -7.07
N VAL A 326 -10.51 -18.52 -8.34
CA VAL A 326 -11.59 -17.69 -8.88
C VAL A 326 -12.95 -18.28 -8.47
N THR A 327 -13.67 -17.55 -7.64
CA THR A 327 -15.08 -17.83 -7.35
C THR A 327 -15.97 -17.04 -8.32
N PRO A 328 -17.24 -17.43 -8.55
CA PRO A 328 -18.14 -16.68 -9.44
C PRO A 328 -18.23 -15.18 -9.09
N LYS A 329 -18.14 -14.88 -7.79
CA LYS A 329 -18.10 -13.50 -7.30
C LYS A 329 -16.78 -12.78 -7.62
N LEU A 330 -15.65 -13.46 -7.50
CA LEU A 330 -14.36 -12.89 -7.89
C LEU A 330 -14.30 -12.69 -9.42
N GLU A 331 -14.94 -13.58 -10.18
CA GLU A 331 -15.06 -13.46 -11.63
C GLU A 331 -15.82 -12.20 -12.05
N ASP A 332 -16.98 -11.90 -11.45
CA ASP A 332 -17.71 -10.64 -11.68
C ASP A 332 -16.85 -9.39 -11.32
N ASP A 333 -16.06 -9.46 -10.24
CA ASP A 333 -15.11 -8.40 -9.89
C ASP A 333 -14.00 -8.26 -10.94
N ILE A 334 -13.43 -9.38 -11.42
CA ILE A 334 -12.39 -9.43 -12.46
C ILE A 334 -12.92 -8.82 -13.76
N ASP A 335 -14.11 -9.24 -14.19
CA ASP A 335 -14.72 -8.78 -15.44
C ASP A 335 -15.07 -7.31 -15.37
N PHE A 336 -15.60 -6.82 -14.25
CA PHE A 336 -15.84 -5.40 -14.08
C PHE A 336 -14.54 -4.59 -14.12
N ILE A 337 -13.50 -5.01 -13.40
CA ILE A 337 -12.24 -4.25 -13.26
C ILE A 337 -11.45 -4.22 -14.55
N TYR A 338 -11.40 -5.36 -15.24
CA TYR A 338 -10.65 -5.55 -16.48
C TYR A 338 -11.56 -5.52 -17.72
N ASP A 339 -12.71 -4.84 -17.62
CA ASP A 339 -13.61 -4.61 -18.76
C ASP A 339 -12.94 -3.78 -19.86
N GLU A 340 -13.69 -3.48 -20.92
CA GLU A 340 -13.18 -2.74 -22.07
C GLU A 340 -12.80 -1.28 -21.75
N PHE A 341 -13.14 -0.72 -20.58
CA PHE A 341 -12.91 0.70 -20.32
C PHE A 341 -11.41 1.07 -20.38
N ASN A 342 -11.07 2.04 -21.22
CA ASN A 342 -9.69 2.50 -21.40
C ASN A 342 -9.62 4.03 -21.56
N PRO A 343 -9.13 4.78 -20.55
CA PRO A 343 -9.10 6.23 -20.60
C PRO A 343 -8.09 6.80 -21.61
N PHE A 344 -7.19 5.96 -22.16
CA PHE A 344 -6.19 6.37 -23.14
C PHE A 344 -6.68 6.25 -24.59
N CYS A 345 -7.77 5.54 -24.85
CA CYS A 345 -8.33 5.36 -26.18
C CYS A 345 -9.40 6.41 -26.50
N ALA A 346 -9.54 6.78 -27.78
CA ALA A 346 -10.47 7.83 -28.20
C ALA A 346 -11.93 7.51 -27.84
N LYS A 347 -12.36 6.26 -28.08
CA LYS A 347 -13.71 5.75 -27.76
C LYS A 347 -13.86 5.26 -26.31
N ARG A 348 -12.85 5.50 -25.46
CA ARG A 348 -12.76 4.99 -24.08
C ARG A 348 -12.87 3.47 -23.95
N LYS A 349 -12.57 2.75 -25.02
CA LYS A 349 -12.62 1.30 -25.13
C LYS A 349 -11.26 0.76 -25.56
N ASP A 350 -10.88 -0.39 -25.04
CA ASP A 350 -9.71 -1.12 -25.50
C ASP A 350 -9.80 -1.38 -27.01
N PRO A 351 -8.66 -1.32 -27.72
CA PRO A 351 -8.63 -1.85 -29.08
C PRO A 351 -8.88 -3.36 -29.03
N LEU A 352 -9.51 -3.89 -30.09
CA LEU A 352 -9.61 -5.33 -30.26
C LEU A 352 -8.22 -5.95 -30.13
N PRO A 353 -8.10 -7.13 -29.49
CA PRO A 353 -6.85 -7.87 -29.50
C PRO A 353 -6.39 -7.97 -30.94
N LYS A 354 -5.16 -7.50 -31.23
CA LYS A 354 -4.57 -7.81 -32.53
C LYS A 354 -4.65 -9.33 -32.67
N PRO A 355 -5.13 -9.86 -33.80
CA PRO A 355 -5.02 -11.28 -34.05
C PRO A 355 -3.59 -11.64 -33.72
N GLN A 356 -3.38 -12.52 -32.76
CA GLN A 356 -2.10 -13.19 -32.66
C GLN A 356 -2.04 -13.95 -33.97
N TRP A 357 -1.47 -13.31 -35.00
CA TRP A 357 -0.89 -14.02 -36.12
C TRP A 357 0.00 -15.01 -35.43
N ARG A 358 -0.50 -16.24 -35.29
CA ARG A 358 0.27 -17.36 -34.76
C ARG A 358 1.56 -17.19 -35.51
N ARG A 359 2.65 -16.87 -34.80
CA ARG A 359 3.97 -17.00 -35.41
C ARG A 359 3.94 -18.44 -35.84
N VAL A 360 3.65 -18.66 -37.13
CA VAL A 360 3.73 -19.97 -37.76
C VAL A 360 5.13 -20.35 -37.34
N LYS A 361 5.22 -21.31 -36.42
CA LYS A 361 6.51 -21.82 -35.98
C LYS A 361 7.12 -22.22 -37.30
N LYS A 362 8.05 -21.42 -37.83
CA LYS A 362 8.79 -21.76 -39.04
C LYS A 362 9.23 -23.19 -38.77
N PRO A 363 8.88 -24.16 -39.63
CA PRO A 363 9.29 -25.54 -39.46
C PRO A 363 10.76 -25.50 -39.09
N ARG A 364 11.07 -26.03 -37.91
CA ARG A 364 12.44 -26.07 -37.39
C ARG A 364 13.21 -26.79 -38.49
N ARG A 365 13.98 -26.07 -39.31
CA ARG A 365 14.86 -26.68 -40.29
C ARG A 365 15.70 -27.65 -39.48
N SER A 366 15.54 -28.93 -39.75
CA SER A 366 16.38 -30.00 -39.23
C SER A 366 17.81 -29.55 -39.47
N LEU A 367 18.55 -29.34 -38.39
CA LEU A 367 20.00 -29.18 -38.49
C LEU A 367 20.55 -30.49 -39.09
N PRO A 368 21.48 -30.41 -40.06
CA PRO A 368 22.21 -31.58 -40.50
C PRO A 368 22.94 -32.23 -39.30
N PRO A 369 23.12 -33.56 -39.30
CA PRO A 369 23.82 -34.26 -38.25
C PRO A 369 25.28 -33.77 -38.13
N ASP A 370 25.75 -33.85 -36.89
CA ASP A 370 26.98 -33.29 -36.34
C ASP A 370 28.23 -33.44 -37.21
N VAL A 371 28.92 -32.32 -37.43
CA VAL A 371 30.37 -32.32 -37.65
C VAL A 371 31.01 -31.97 -36.31
N GLU A 372 31.61 -32.97 -35.67
CA GLU A 372 32.49 -32.84 -34.51
C GLU A 372 33.50 -31.70 -34.73
N ARG A 373 33.34 -30.61 -33.98
CA ARG A 373 34.35 -29.55 -33.91
C ARG A 373 34.86 -29.44 -32.49
N LYS A 374 36.14 -29.80 -32.36
CA LYS A 374 36.98 -29.77 -31.17
C LYS A 374 36.83 -28.47 -30.38
N ILE A 375 36.75 -28.66 -29.07
CA ILE A 375 36.75 -27.64 -28.03
C ILE A 375 38.14 -26.98 -27.98
N SER A 376 38.21 -25.68 -28.24
CA SER A 376 39.30 -24.83 -27.78
C SER A 376 38.76 -23.81 -26.79
N THR A 377 39.15 -24.00 -25.54
CA THR A 377 38.98 -23.06 -24.43
C THR A 377 39.81 -21.81 -24.65
N SER A 378 39.17 -20.65 -24.81
CA SER A 378 39.81 -19.34 -24.66
C SER A 378 38.99 -18.46 -23.71
N GLY A 379 39.65 -18.02 -22.63
CA GLY A 379 39.06 -17.23 -21.56
C GLY A 379 38.45 -15.91 -22.02
N GLY A 380 37.23 -15.65 -21.54
CA GLY A 380 36.49 -14.41 -21.75
C GLY A 380 36.20 -13.73 -20.41
N LYS A 381 36.76 -12.51 -20.26
CA LYS A 381 36.61 -11.59 -19.14
C LYS A 381 35.15 -11.36 -18.73
N SER A 382 34.84 -11.44 -17.43
CA SER A 382 33.53 -11.08 -16.89
C SER A 382 33.35 -9.56 -16.87
N ILE A 383 32.47 -9.02 -17.70
CA ILE A 383 31.99 -7.65 -17.60
C ILE A 383 30.87 -7.63 -16.55
N SER A 384 31.17 -7.08 -15.38
CA SER A 384 30.20 -6.78 -14.32
C SER A 384 29.23 -5.70 -14.81
N SER A 385 28.07 -6.09 -15.35
CA SER A 385 26.97 -5.15 -15.58
C SER A 385 26.34 -4.76 -14.25
N LYS A 386 26.47 -3.49 -13.86
CA LYS A 386 25.73 -2.90 -12.74
C LYS A 386 24.22 -2.95 -13.05
N VAL A 387 23.52 -3.90 -12.44
CA VAL A 387 22.05 -3.95 -12.43
C VAL A 387 21.56 -2.99 -11.35
N SER A 388 20.96 -1.87 -11.77
CA SER A 388 20.25 -0.96 -10.86
C SER A 388 18.99 -1.64 -10.33
N THR A 389 19.02 -2.02 -9.05
CA THR A 389 17.88 -2.60 -8.32
C THR A 389 16.87 -1.50 -7.99
N LEU A 390 15.77 -1.46 -8.74
CA LEU A 390 14.64 -0.55 -8.49
C LEU A 390 13.70 -1.13 -7.42
N VAL A 391 13.69 -0.45 -6.28
CA VAL A 391 12.93 -0.75 -5.05
C VAL A 391 11.42 -0.84 -5.30
N ALA A 392 10.80 -1.90 -4.76
CA ALA A 392 9.38 -2.20 -4.87
C ALA A 392 8.60 -1.75 -3.62
N ILE A 393 7.49 -1.02 -3.75
CA ILE A 393 6.57 -0.66 -2.64
C ILE A 393 5.10 -0.72 -3.15
N PRO A 394 4.10 -1.29 -2.43
CA PRO A 394 2.71 -1.35 -2.90
C PRO A 394 1.75 -0.43 -2.12
N CYS A 395 0.68 -0.01 -2.81
CA CYS A 395 -0.37 0.91 -2.32
C CYS A 395 -1.78 0.55 -2.83
N PHE A 396 -2.80 0.91 -2.04
CA PHE A 396 -4.23 0.93 -2.39
C PHE A 396 -4.80 2.33 -2.22
N LEU A 397 -5.60 2.87 -3.16
CA LEU A 397 -6.51 4.00 -2.89
C LEU A 397 -7.54 4.28 -3.98
N VAL A 398 -8.44 3.32 -4.18
CA VAL A 398 -9.84 3.62 -4.53
C VAL A 398 -10.81 2.97 -3.52
N LEU A 399 -10.32 2.11 -2.62
CA LEU A 399 -11.12 1.36 -1.64
C LEU A 399 -10.96 1.81 -0.16
N THR A 400 -9.94 2.59 0.17
CA THR A 400 -9.53 2.89 1.55
C THR A 400 -10.08 4.19 2.13
N ILE A 401 -10.88 4.96 1.38
CA ILE A 401 -11.50 6.18 1.92
C ILE A 401 -12.63 5.84 2.93
N ILE A 402 -13.13 4.58 2.98
CA ILE A 402 -14.32 4.21 3.76
C ILE A 402 -14.16 2.87 4.49
N SER A 403 -13.19 2.73 5.39
CA SER A 403 -13.10 1.58 6.31
C SER A 403 -12.62 1.93 7.71
#